data_AF-G6AG76-F1
#
_entry.id   AF-G6AG76-F1
#
_cell.length_a   1.000
_cell.length_b   1.000
_cell.length_c   1.000
_cell.angle_alpha   90.00
_cell.angle_beta   90.00
_cell.angle_gamma   90.00
#
_symmetry.space_group_name_H-M   'P 1'
#
loop_
_entity.id
_entity.type
_entity.pdbx_description
1 polymer ?
#
loop_
_entity_poly.entity_id
_entity_poly.type
_entity_poly.pdbx_seq_one_letter_code
_entity_poly.pdbx_strand_id
1 'polypeptide(L)'
;MVNSTLLQILASREDLSDYLFHFTRGKKAFETLEKILNDGKLKDIYERGCLCFTEAPLTTLYNMFQIFERYDNPMYAPYGIGLKKKSLYIKGCRPVIYGTKEDFETFPEQLQWRCEEYMPDAKDYSWLREWRIKSESYDIPKECIVITKTENEQSLLMKDTGDDFDFDGDIEDGEYHGYVTGSFQRIYRGVSMENIQKVCTFSKAELEKILSNQKVGDVEERNLGWF
;
A
#
# COMPACT_ATOMS: atom_id res chain seq x y z
N MET A 1 -32.30 -11.10 1.29
CA MET A 1 -32.52 -9.64 1.21
C MET A 1 -31.35 -8.95 1.91
N VAL A 2 -30.69 -8.00 1.25
CA VAL A 2 -29.64 -7.21 1.89
C VAL A 2 -30.33 -6.14 2.75
N ASN A 3 -30.00 -6.09 4.04
CA ASN A 3 -30.55 -5.10 4.97
C ASN A 3 -29.99 -3.71 4.61
N SER A 4 -30.83 -2.80 4.14
CA SER A 4 -30.43 -1.44 3.72
C SER A 4 -29.82 -0.65 4.87
N THR A 5 -30.34 -0.79 6.08
CA THR A 5 -29.79 -0.16 7.29
C THR A 5 -28.38 -0.66 7.58
N LEU A 6 -28.12 -1.97 7.42
CA LEU A 6 -26.78 -2.52 7.59
C LEU A 6 -25.79 -1.95 6.57
N LEU A 7 -26.20 -1.79 5.31
CA LEU A 7 -25.36 -1.16 4.29
C LEU A 7 -25.03 0.29 4.62
N GLN A 8 -26.01 1.06 5.12
CA GLN A 8 -25.81 2.44 5.54
C GLN A 8 -24.82 2.51 6.72
N ILE A 9 -24.97 1.63 7.71
CA ILE A 9 -24.04 1.54 8.85
C ILE A 9 -22.63 1.20 8.37
N LEU A 10 -22.47 0.21 7.49
CA LEU A 10 -21.14 -0.17 6.97
C LEU A 10 -20.48 0.97 6.17
N ALA A 11 -21.28 1.72 5.40
CA ALA A 11 -20.79 2.87 4.64
C ALA A 11 -20.33 4.01 5.56
N SER A 12 -21.01 4.25 6.69
CA SER A 12 -20.65 5.32 7.63
C SER A 12 -19.51 4.97 8.60
N ARG A 13 -19.04 3.72 8.61
CA ARG A 13 -17.97 3.25 9.51
C ARG A 13 -16.60 3.52 8.90
N GLU A 14 -16.02 4.66 9.25
CA GLU A 14 -14.68 5.11 8.81
C GLU A 14 -13.53 4.27 9.40
N ASP A 15 -13.78 3.55 10.48
CA ASP A 15 -12.82 2.65 11.11
C ASP A 15 -12.60 1.34 10.34
N LEU A 16 -13.49 1.01 9.40
CA LEU A 16 -13.37 -0.15 8.51
C LEU A 16 -12.77 0.29 7.18
N SER A 17 -11.88 -0.52 6.60
CA SER A 17 -11.31 -0.22 5.28
C SER A 17 -11.97 -1.08 4.19
N ASP A 18 -12.17 -0.51 3.00
CA ASP A 18 -12.54 -1.29 1.81
C ASP A 18 -11.33 -1.97 1.15
N TYR A 19 -10.13 -1.70 1.66
CA TYR A 19 -8.85 -2.20 1.21
C TYR A 19 -8.12 -2.98 2.31
N LEU A 20 -7.35 -3.97 1.89
CA LEU A 20 -6.35 -4.65 2.71
C LEU A 20 -4.97 -4.26 2.19
N PHE A 21 -4.04 -3.95 3.09
CA PHE A 21 -2.73 -3.43 2.74
C PHE A 21 -1.62 -4.43 3.06
N HIS A 22 -0.74 -4.67 2.09
CA HIS A 22 0.51 -5.40 2.28
C HIS A 22 1.65 -4.39 2.36
N PHE A 23 2.15 -4.14 3.57
CA PHE A 23 3.25 -3.21 3.80
C PHE A 23 4.61 -3.90 3.76
N THR A 24 5.56 -3.25 3.09
CA THR A 24 6.97 -3.61 3.11
C THR A 24 7.62 -3.20 4.45
N ARG A 25 8.82 -3.71 4.73
CA ARG A 25 9.46 -3.63 6.04
C ARG A 25 10.91 -3.18 5.94
N GLY A 26 11.43 -2.63 7.03
CA GLY A 26 12.84 -2.30 7.20
C GLY A 26 13.34 -1.11 6.35
N LYS A 27 14.66 -0.92 6.33
CA LYS A 27 15.30 0.25 5.69
C LYS A 27 15.19 0.27 4.16
N LYS A 28 15.07 -0.92 3.53
CA LYS A 28 14.97 -1.10 2.07
C LYS A 28 13.52 -1.29 1.59
N ALA A 29 12.57 -0.71 2.33
CA ALA A 29 11.16 -0.88 2.07
C ALA A 29 10.74 -0.34 0.69
N PHE A 30 11.26 0.83 0.31
CA PHE A 30 10.99 1.41 -1.01
C PHE A 30 11.54 0.54 -2.16
N GLU A 31 12.81 0.11 -2.08
CA GLU A 31 13.41 -0.83 -3.05
C GLU A 31 12.59 -2.13 -3.17
N THR A 32 12.04 -2.61 -2.05
CA THR A 32 11.17 -3.79 -2.03
C THR A 32 9.85 -3.53 -2.75
N LEU A 33 9.26 -2.34 -2.57
CA LEU A 33 8.05 -1.93 -3.28
C LEU A 33 8.31 -1.84 -4.80
N GLU A 34 9.43 -1.24 -5.22
CA GLU A 34 9.86 -1.19 -6.63
C GLU A 34 9.92 -2.58 -7.24
N LYS A 35 10.57 -3.51 -6.54
CA LYS A 35 10.67 -4.90 -6.98
C LYS A 35 9.30 -5.58 -7.10
N ILE A 36 8.41 -5.36 -6.13
CA ILE A 36 7.04 -5.90 -6.18
C ILE A 36 6.28 -5.38 -7.40
N LEU A 37 6.39 -4.09 -7.71
CA LEU A 37 5.73 -3.46 -8.86
C LEU A 37 6.31 -3.95 -10.19
N ASN A 38 7.63 -4.11 -10.27
CA ASN A 38 8.32 -4.65 -11.45
C ASN A 38 7.99 -6.11 -11.70
N ASP A 39 7.95 -6.93 -10.64
CA ASP A 39 7.59 -8.35 -10.72
C ASP A 39 6.08 -8.55 -10.97
N GLY A 40 5.25 -7.55 -10.68
CA GLY A 40 3.80 -7.60 -10.79
C GLY A 40 3.12 -8.57 -9.80
N LYS A 41 3.82 -8.98 -8.73
CA LYS A 41 3.31 -9.96 -7.76
C LYS A 41 3.88 -9.77 -6.36
N LEU A 42 3.07 -10.13 -5.37
CA LEU A 42 3.50 -10.33 -3.99
C LEU A 42 4.09 -11.73 -3.83
N LYS A 43 5.09 -11.88 -2.95
CA LYS A 43 5.76 -13.14 -2.64
C LYS A 43 5.90 -13.30 -1.14
N ASP A 44 5.74 -14.53 -0.66
CA ASP A 44 6.00 -14.90 0.72
C ASP A 44 7.50 -15.07 0.94
N ILE A 45 8.16 -13.97 1.29
CA ILE A 45 9.60 -13.92 1.51
C ILE A 45 10.06 -14.71 2.75
N TYR A 46 9.14 -15.12 3.62
CA TYR A 46 9.45 -15.81 4.88
C TYR A 46 9.02 -17.28 4.87
N GLU A 47 8.57 -17.81 3.73
CA GLU A 47 8.17 -19.21 3.55
C GLU A 47 7.16 -19.69 4.61
N ARG A 48 6.24 -18.81 5.00
CA ARG A 48 5.16 -19.09 5.95
C ARG A 48 3.96 -19.79 5.29
N GLY A 49 3.98 -19.96 3.96
CA GLY A 49 2.89 -20.48 3.16
C GLY A 49 1.70 -19.53 3.07
N CYS A 50 1.89 -18.24 3.39
CA CYS A 50 0.81 -17.26 3.33
C CYS A 50 1.32 -15.82 3.13
N LEU A 51 0.47 -15.00 2.51
CA LEU A 51 0.68 -13.55 2.44
C LEU A 51 -0.21 -12.86 3.47
N CYS A 52 0.37 -11.91 4.19
CA CYS A 52 -0.29 -11.13 5.23
C CYS A 52 -0.70 -9.75 4.72
N PHE A 53 -1.85 -9.28 5.20
CA PHE A 53 -2.38 -7.95 4.96
C PHE A 53 -2.94 -7.37 6.26
N THR A 54 -3.05 -6.05 6.34
CA THR A 54 -3.73 -5.35 7.44
C THR A 54 -4.99 -4.66 6.93
N GLU A 55 -6.09 -4.82 7.66
CA GLU A 55 -7.28 -3.99 7.48
C GLU A 55 -7.17 -2.77 8.39
N ALA A 56 -6.80 -1.61 7.83
CA ALA A 56 -6.88 -0.38 8.59
C ALA A 56 -7.16 0.82 7.69
N PRO A 57 -7.96 1.80 8.16
CA PRO A 57 -8.03 3.10 7.52
C PRO A 57 -6.64 3.70 7.46
N LEU A 58 -6.29 4.29 6.32
CA LEU A 58 -4.96 4.86 6.09
C LEU A 58 -4.61 5.98 7.09
N THR A 59 -5.61 6.71 7.60
CA THR A 59 -5.45 7.68 8.69
C THR A 59 -4.89 7.07 9.97
N THR A 60 -5.36 5.89 10.37
CA THR A 60 -4.85 5.21 11.56
C THR A 60 -3.43 4.69 11.31
N LEU A 61 -3.12 4.28 10.08
CA LEU A 61 -1.81 3.76 9.70
C LEU A 61 -0.72 4.85 9.71
N TYR A 62 -1.05 6.11 9.39
CA TYR A 62 -0.08 7.21 9.44
C TYR A 62 0.57 7.34 10.84
N ASN A 63 -0.26 7.40 11.89
CA ASN A 63 0.24 7.47 13.27
C ASN A 63 1.05 6.22 13.66
N MET A 64 0.66 5.06 13.15
CA MET A 64 1.41 3.81 13.36
C MET A 64 2.81 3.89 12.74
N PHE A 65 2.95 4.42 11.52
CA PHE A 65 4.26 4.60 10.89
C PHE A 65 5.15 5.59 11.66
N GLN A 66 4.60 6.69 12.18
CA GLN A 66 5.36 7.62 13.02
C GLN A 66 5.95 6.97 14.28
N ILE A 67 5.32 5.93 14.81
CA ILE A 67 5.86 5.14 15.92
C ILE A 67 6.98 4.24 15.41
N PHE A 68 6.74 3.49 14.33
CA PHE A 68 7.72 2.53 13.81
C PHE A 68 8.99 3.16 13.27
N GLU A 69 8.92 4.33 12.66
CA GLU A 69 10.09 5.05 12.13
C GLU A 69 11.08 5.49 13.22
N ARG A 70 10.68 5.45 14.51
CA ARG A 70 11.59 5.68 15.64
C ARG A 70 12.56 4.52 15.89
N TYR A 71 12.34 3.38 15.25
CA TYR A 71 13.15 2.17 15.41
C TYR A 71 13.99 1.93 14.15
N ASP A 72 15.21 1.43 14.33
CA ASP A 72 16.15 1.19 13.23
C ASP A 72 15.62 0.21 12.17
N ASN A 73 14.83 -0.78 12.58
CA ASN A 73 14.22 -1.76 11.68
C ASN A 73 12.71 -1.79 11.89
N PRO A 74 11.97 -0.86 11.28
CA PRO A 74 10.52 -0.74 11.50
C PRO A 74 9.80 -2.01 11.07
N MET A 75 8.85 -2.45 11.89
CA MET A 75 7.99 -3.61 11.58
C MET A 75 7.22 -3.39 10.29
N TYR A 76 6.77 -2.15 10.04
CA TYR A 76 6.22 -1.71 8.76
C TYR A 76 6.77 -0.34 8.43
N ALA A 77 7.15 -0.16 7.18
CA ALA A 77 7.50 1.14 6.61
C ALA A 77 6.30 1.68 5.81
N PRO A 78 6.21 2.99 5.55
CA PRO A 78 5.10 3.65 4.84
C PRO A 78 5.05 3.34 3.32
N TYR A 79 5.31 2.10 2.94
CA TYR A 79 5.39 1.64 1.56
C TYR A 79 4.68 0.30 1.41
N GLY A 80 3.76 0.18 0.45
CA GLY A 80 2.99 -1.04 0.31
C GLY A 80 1.96 -1.04 -0.81
N ILE A 81 1.21 -2.13 -0.90
CA ILE A 81 0.17 -2.35 -1.91
C ILE A 81 -1.19 -2.53 -1.22
N GLY A 82 -2.16 -1.71 -1.60
CA GLY A 82 -3.56 -1.83 -1.21
C GLY A 82 -4.38 -2.58 -2.25
N LEU A 83 -5.14 -3.58 -1.81
CA LEU A 83 -6.01 -4.41 -2.65
C LEU A 83 -7.44 -4.38 -2.11
N LYS A 84 -8.45 -4.38 -2.99
CA LYS A 84 -9.86 -4.38 -2.58
C LYS A 84 -10.16 -5.62 -1.72
N LYS A 85 -10.63 -5.38 -0.49
CA LYS A 85 -10.94 -6.43 0.51
C LYS A 85 -11.91 -7.47 -0.03
N LYS A 86 -12.96 -7.03 -0.73
CA LYS A 86 -13.95 -7.90 -1.36
C LYS A 86 -13.32 -8.86 -2.37
N SER A 87 -12.37 -8.39 -3.18
CA SER A 87 -11.67 -9.23 -4.17
C SER A 87 -10.83 -10.31 -3.49
N LEU A 88 -10.03 -9.93 -2.48
CA LEU A 88 -9.22 -10.87 -1.72
C LEU A 88 -10.07 -11.89 -0.97
N TYR A 89 -11.21 -11.48 -0.40
CA TYR A 89 -12.13 -12.39 0.28
C TYR A 89 -12.64 -13.49 -0.66
N ILE A 90 -13.02 -13.14 -1.89
CA ILE A 90 -13.47 -14.11 -2.91
C ILE A 90 -12.34 -15.11 -3.25
N LYS A 91 -11.08 -14.66 -3.20
CA LYS A 91 -9.89 -15.50 -3.42
C LYS A 91 -9.46 -16.34 -2.21
N GLY A 92 -10.23 -16.34 -1.12
CA GLY A 92 -9.95 -17.15 0.07
C GLY A 92 -9.13 -16.44 1.15
N CYS A 93 -8.86 -15.13 1.00
CA CYS A 93 -8.26 -14.35 2.08
C CYS A 93 -9.24 -14.24 3.26
N ARG A 94 -8.74 -14.43 4.49
CA ARG A 94 -9.55 -14.45 5.72
C ARG A 94 -8.85 -13.71 6.86
N PRO A 95 -9.60 -13.17 7.83
CA PRO A 95 -9.03 -12.66 9.07
C PRO A 95 -8.27 -13.75 9.83
N VAL A 96 -7.22 -13.32 10.51
CA VAL A 96 -6.46 -14.14 11.47
C VAL A 96 -7.33 -14.48 12.68
N ILE A 97 -7.14 -15.67 13.23
CA ILE A 97 -7.69 -16.12 14.50
C ILE A 97 -6.62 -15.94 15.57
N TYR A 98 -6.95 -15.19 16.60
CA TYR A 98 -6.11 -14.95 17.76
C TYR A 98 -6.57 -15.86 18.91
N GLY A 99 -5.62 -16.50 19.58
CA GLY A 99 -5.87 -17.49 20.62
C GLY A 99 -4.55 -17.99 21.23
N THR A 100 -4.63 -18.83 22.24
CA THR A 100 -3.43 -19.44 22.83
C THR A 100 -2.94 -20.61 21.96
N LYS A 101 -1.73 -21.12 22.24
CA LYS A 101 -1.25 -22.31 21.55
C LYS A 101 -2.14 -23.52 21.81
N GLU A 102 -2.60 -23.66 23.04
CA GLU A 102 -3.49 -24.74 23.48
C GLU A 102 -4.84 -24.69 22.74
N ASP A 103 -5.38 -23.49 22.47
CA ASP A 103 -6.59 -23.34 21.64
C ASP A 103 -6.36 -23.94 20.25
N PHE A 104 -5.20 -23.67 19.65
CA PHE A 104 -4.86 -24.09 18.30
C PHE A 104 -4.44 -25.56 18.18
N GLU A 105 -4.05 -26.24 19.27
CA GLU A 105 -3.79 -27.68 19.24
C GLU A 105 -5.03 -28.49 18.83
N THR A 106 -6.22 -27.97 19.13
CA THR A 106 -7.50 -28.59 18.76
C THR A 106 -7.99 -28.20 17.36
N PHE A 107 -7.33 -27.23 16.72
CA PHE A 107 -7.78 -26.72 15.43
C PHE A 107 -7.39 -27.67 14.29
N PRO A 108 -8.29 -27.87 13.31
CA PRO A 108 -7.96 -28.60 12.09
C PRO A 108 -6.75 -27.98 11.36
N GLU A 109 -5.86 -28.81 10.83
CA GLU A 109 -4.63 -28.39 10.14
C GLU A 109 -4.91 -27.37 9.02
N GLN A 110 -6.03 -27.52 8.31
CA GLN A 110 -6.43 -26.59 7.25
C GLN A 110 -6.74 -25.16 7.73
N LEU A 111 -6.84 -24.91 9.03
CA LEU A 111 -7.06 -23.58 9.62
C LEU A 111 -5.80 -22.99 10.27
N GLN A 112 -4.75 -23.79 10.47
CA GLN A 112 -3.54 -23.38 11.20
C GLN A 112 -2.84 -22.17 10.55
N TRP A 113 -2.84 -22.08 9.22
CA TRP A 113 -2.20 -20.98 8.46
C TRP A 113 -2.73 -19.58 8.82
N ARG A 114 -3.92 -19.48 9.41
CA ARG A 114 -4.51 -18.21 9.87
C ARG A 114 -4.57 -18.07 11.39
N CYS A 115 -3.89 -18.92 12.15
CA CYS A 115 -3.80 -18.80 13.60
C CYS A 115 -2.61 -17.93 13.99
N GLU A 116 -2.76 -17.09 15.00
CA GLU A 116 -1.69 -16.29 15.59
C GLU A 116 -1.81 -16.32 17.11
N GLU A 117 -0.71 -16.67 17.76
CA GLU A 117 -0.65 -16.72 19.22
C GLU A 117 -0.85 -15.33 19.83
N TYR A 118 -1.77 -15.26 20.79
CA TYR A 118 -2.17 -14.04 21.47
C TYR A 118 -1.88 -14.11 22.96
N MET A 119 -1.13 -13.14 23.45
CA MET A 119 -0.80 -12.95 24.87
C MET A 119 -0.92 -11.46 25.20
N PRO A 120 -1.97 -11.01 25.92
CA PRO A 120 -2.27 -9.59 26.13
C PRO A 120 -1.07 -8.72 26.55
N ASP A 121 -0.22 -9.25 27.43
CA ASP A 121 0.89 -8.49 28.04
C ASP A 121 2.25 -8.70 27.35
N ALA A 122 2.31 -9.51 26.29
CA ALA A 122 3.58 -9.89 25.65
C ALA A 122 3.53 -9.89 24.12
N LYS A 123 2.44 -10.38 23.55
CA LYS A 123 2.28 -10.61 22.10
C LYS A 123 0.84 -10.33 21.71
N ASP A 124 0.54 -9.05 21.49
CA ASP A 124 -0.73 -8.60 20.94
C ASP A 124 -0.52 -8.00 19.54
N TYR A 125 -0.92 -8.75 18.52
CA TYR A 125 -1.00 -8.29 17.13
C TYR A 125 -2.45 -8.09 16.66
N SER A 126 -3.43 -8.23 17.55
CA SER A 126 -4.86 -8.11 17.20
C SER A 126 -5.22 -6.73 16.66
N TRP A 127 -4.52 -5.70 17.16
CA TRP A 127 -4.66 -4.32 16.72
C TRP A 127 -4.25 -4.08 15.26
N LEU A 128 -3.45 -4.98 14.66
CA LEU A 128 -3.11 -4.94 13.24
C LEU A 128 -4.27 -5.39 12.34
N ARG A 129 -5.32 -6.00 12.91
CA ARG A 129 -6.47 -6.54 12.17
C ARG A 129 -6.00 -7.33 10.95
N GLU A 130 -5.17 -8.34 11.22
CA GLU A 130 -4.46 -9.06 10.18
C GLU A 130 -5.41 -9.97 9.37
N TRP A 131 -5.19 -10.00 8.06
CA TRP A 131 -5.80 -10.91 7.11
C TRP A 131 -4.70 -11.71 6.42
N ARG A 132 -4.95 -12.99 6.15
CA ARG A 132 -4.01 -13.85 5.42
C ARG A 132 -4.67 -14.47 4.20
N ILE A 133 -3.87 -14.79 3.19
CA ILE A 133 -4.25 -15.71 2.11
C ILE A 133 -3.23 -16.84 2.06
N LYS A 134 -3.70 -18.10 2.02
CA LYS A 134 -2.83 -19.29 1.94
C LYS A 134 -2.27 -19.44 0.53
N SER A 135 -1.19 -18.73 0.24
CA SER A 135 -0.48 -18.75 -1.03
C SER A 135 0.94 -18.21 -0.81
N GLU A 136 1.90 -18.72 -1.59
CA GLU A 136 3.28 -18.23 -1.61
C GLU A 136 3.43 -16.99 -2.51
N SER A 137 2.49 -16.77 -3.42
CA SER A 137 2.49 -15.59 -4.29
C SER A 137 1.10 -15.13 -4.68
N TYR A 138 0.98 -13.88 -5.10
CA TYR A 138 -0.28 -13.30 -5.55
C TYR A 138 -0.03 -12.23 -6.61
N ASP A 139 -0.60 -12.42 -7.80
CA ASP A 139 -0.50 -11.45 -8.89
C ASP A 139 -1.24 -10.16 -8.55
N ILE A 140 -0.56 -9.03 -8.72
CA ILE A 140 -1.10 -7.73 -8.39
C ILE A 140 -2.03 -7.27 -9.53
N PRO A 141 -3.31 -7.01 -9.27
CA PRO A 141 -4.21 -6.48 -10.28
C PRO A 141 -3.84 -5.04 -10.62
N LYS A 142 -4.12 -4.62 -11.86
CA LYS A 142 -3.90 -3.23 -12.33
C LYS A 142 -4.58 -2.18 -11.45
N GLU A 143 -5.68 -2.53 -10.80
CA GLU A 143 -6.47 -1.66 -9.95
C GLU A 143 -5.95 -1.52 -8.50
N CYS A 144 -4.75 -2.02 -8.21
CA CYS A 144 -4.12 -1.84 -6.90
C CYS A 144 -3.90 -0.36 -6.56
N ILE A 145 -3.71 -0.11 -5.26
CA ILE A 145 -3.23 1.17 -4.75
C ILE A 145 -1.78 0.99 -4.33
N VAL A 146 -0.91 1.90 -4.76
CA VAL A 146 0.47 1.99 -4.29
C VAL A 146 0.56 3.04 -3.19
N ILE A 147 1.16 2.66 -2.07
CA ILE A 147 1.41 3.53 -0.94
C ILE A 147 2.88 3.92 -0.93
N THR A 148 3.16 5.23 -0.85
CA THR A 148 4.51 5.79 -0.71
C THR A 148 4.58 6.72 0.49
N LYS A 149 5.79 7.11 0.91
CA LYS A 149 5.95 8.07 2.00
C LYS A 149 5.66 9.48 1.49
N THR A 150 6.23 9.84 0.34
CA THR A 150 6.15 11.19 -0.25
C THR A 150 5.50 11.18 -1.63
N GLU A 151 5.07 12.35 -2.09
CA GLU A 151 4.57 12.54 -3.46
C GLU A 151 5.69 12.35 -4.50
N ASN A 152 6.91 12.83 -4.20
CA ASN A 152 8.07 12.66 -5.09
C ASN A 152 8.37 11.19 -5.37
N GLU A 153 8.39 10.35 -4.34
CA GLU A 153 8.56 8.89 -4.50
C GLU A 153 7.45 8.26 -5.33
N GLN A 154 6.22 8.79 -5.25
CA GLN A 154 5.11 8.31 -6.06
C GLN A 154 5.33 8.59 -7.55
N SER A 155 5.89 9.76 -7.89
CA SER A 155 6.28 10.12 -9.25
C SER A 155 7.46 9.30 -9.74
N LEU A 156 8.47 9.01 -8.88
CA LEU A 156 9.62 8.17 -9.24
C LEU A 156 9.23 6.76 -9.71
N LEU A 157 8.14 6.22 -9.17
CA LEU A 157 7.65 4.89 -9.51
C LEU A 157 6.84 4.84 -10.84
N MET A 158 6.58 5.99 -11.49
CA MET A 158 5.97 6.03 -12.82
C MET A 158 6.95 5.55 -13.89
N LYS A 159 6.44 4.96 -14.96
CA LYS A 159 7.28 4.40 -16.03
C LYS A 159 7.62 5.48 -17.05
N ASP A 160 8.87 5.52 -17.48
CA ASP A 160 9.29 6.23 -18.68
C ASP A 160 8.41 5.78 -19.86
N THR A 161 7.86 6.75 -20.61
CA THR A 161 7.07 6.45 -21.82
C THR A 161 7.94 5.94 -22.96
N GLY A 162 9.26 6.15 -22.89
CA GLY A 162 10.19 5.92 -23.99
C GLY A 162 10.06 6.97 -25.10
N ASP A 163 9.40 8.09 -24.81
CA ASP A 163 9.44 9.27 -25.67
C ASP A 163 10.83 9.93 -25.58
N ASP A 164 11.21 10.66 -26.63
CA ASP A 164 12.48 11.39 -26.65
C ASP A 164 12.51 12.45 -25.53
N PHE A 165 13.70 12.72 -24.99
CA PHE A 165 13.88 13.83 -24.05
C PHE A 165 13.76 15.16 -24.79
N ASP A 166 12.93 16.04 -24.26
CA ASP A 166 12.79 17.40 -24.77
C ASP A 166 13.87 18.27 -24.15
N PHE A 167 14.63 18.98 -24.99
CA PHE A 167 15.65 19.93 -24.59
C PHE A 167 15.14 21.33 -24.96
N ASP A 168 14.96 22.17 -23.95
CA ASP A 168 14.57 23.56 -24.14
C ASP A 168 15.59 24.46 -23.44
N GLY A 169 15.81 25.66 -23.96
CA GLY A 169 16.81 26.56 -23.41
C GLY A 169 16.99 27.84 -24.18
N ASP A 170 17.41 28.86 -23.45
CA ASP A 170 17.60 30.22 -23.93
C ASP A 170 19.01 30.72 -23.61
N ILE A 171 19.43 31.78 -24.31
CA ILE A 171 20.69 32.47 -24.03
C ILE A 171 20.38 33.66 -23.12
N GLU A 172 20.85 33.59 -21.87
CA GLU A 172 20.84 34.72 -20.92
C GLU A 172 22.29 35.04 -20.52
N ASP A 173 22.62 36.33 -20.41
CA ASP A 173 23.96 36.81 -20.02
C ASP A 173 25.16 36.28 -20.83
N GLY A 174 24.90 35.81 -22.06
CA GLY A 174 25.93 35.24 -22.95
C GLY A 174 26.28 33.79 -22.65
N GLU A 175 25.59 33.17 -21.70
CA GLU A 175 25.64 31.73 -21.40
C GLU A 175 24.33 31.07 -21.87
N TYR A 176 24.42 29.79 -22.26
CA TYR A 176 23.24 29.00 -22.60
C TYR A 176 22.68 28.38 -21.32
N HIS A 177 21.39 28.57 -21.07
CA HIS A 177 20.67 27.97 -19.95
C HIS A 177 19.60 27.04 -20.52
N GLY A 178 19.83 25.74 -20.40
CA GLY A 178 18.92 24.71 -20.85
C GLY A 178 18.36 23.87 -19.72
N TYR A 179 17.27 23.18 -20.03
CA TYR A 179 16.74 22.11 -19.20
C TYR A 179 16.29 20.94 -20.06
N VAL A 180 16.29 19.77 -19.43
CA VAL A 180 15.81 18.52 -20.04
C VAL A 180 14.48 18.18 -19.41
N THR A 181 13.46 17.87 -20.23
CA THR A 181 12.20 17.28 -19.79
C THR A 181 12.03 15.87 -20.31
N GLY A 182 11.49 14.99 -19.47
CA GLY A 182 11.09 13.63 -19.85
C GLY A 182 9.62 13.37 -19.53
N SER A 183 9.00 12.49 -20.31
CA SER A 183 7.60 12.09 -20.16
C SER A 183 7.49 10.77 -19.42
N PHE A 184 6.60 10.71 -18.43
CA PHE A 184 6.43 9.51 -17.60
C PHE A 184 4.97 9.16 -17.42
N GLN A 185 4.64 7.89 -17.59
CA GLN A 185 3.29 7.36 -17.51
C GLN A 185 2.98 6.71 -16.15
N ARG A 186 1.81 7.07 -15.62
CA ARG A 186 1.23 6.47 -14.42
C ARG A 186 0.72 5.07 -14.72
N ILE A 187 1.29 4.07 -14.06
CA ILE A 187 0.90 2.65 -14.24
C ILE A 187 0.03 2.08 -13.10
N TYR A 188 -0.15 2.85 -12.01
CA TYR A 188 -0.99 2.50 -10.87
C TYR A 188 -1.63 3.76 -10.27
N ARG A 189 -2.70 3.58 -9.51
CA ARG A 189 -3.19 4.63 -8.59
C ARG A 189 -2.38 4.56 -7.31
N GLY A 190 -2.09 5.70 -6.70
CA GLY A 190 -1.34 5.73 -5.45
C GLY A 190 -1.73 6.86 -4.53
N VAL A 191 -1.28 6.76 -3.29
CA VAL A 191 -1.43 7.79 -2.27
C VAL A 191 -0.16 7.83 -1.43
N SER A 192 0.35 9.03 -1.21
CA SER A 192 1.46 9.26 -0.31
C SER A 192 0.99 9.49 1.13
N MET A 193 1.80 9.08 2.11
CA MET A 193 1.55 9.37 3.52
C MET A 193 1.58 10.87 3.82
N GLU A 194 2.40 11.62 3.09
CA GLU A 194 2.40 13.08 3.11
C GLU A 194 1.02 13.67 2.76
N ASN A 195 0.36 13.14 1.72
CA ASN A 195 -0.99 13.57 1.36
C ASN A 195 -2.03 13.16 2.40
N ILE A 196 -1.88 11.98 3.01
CA ILE A 196 -2.76 11.55 4.10
C ILE A 196 -2.65 12.51 5.29
N GLN A 197 -1.45 12.98 5.62
CA GLN A 197 -1.22 13.92 6.72
C GLN A 197 -1.90 15.28 6.47
N LYS A 198 -1.76 15.84 5.26
CA LYS A 198 -2.29 17.16 4.91
C LYS A 198 -3.81 17.27 5.09
N VAL A 199 -4.52 16.15 4.94
CA VAL A 199 -5.99 16.15 4.89
C VAL A 199 -6.62 16.05 6.28
N CYS A 200 -5.90 15.62 7.34
CA CYS A 200 -6.32 15.56 8.76
C CYS A 200 -7.66 14.84 9.09
N THR A 201 -8.47 14.45 8.11
CA THR A 201 -9.83 13.92 8.23
C THR A 201 -10.12 12.80 7.24
N PHE A 202 -9.12 11.98 6.89
CA PHE A 202 -9.26 11.02 5.80
C PHE A 202 -10.39 10.00 6.03
N SER A 203 -11.50 10.23 5.34
CA SER A 203 -12.62 9.31 5.21
C SER A 203 -12.43 8.40 3.99
N LYS A 204 -13.19 7.31 3.91
CA LYS A 204 -13.29 6.46 2.71
C LYS A 204 -13.58 7.29 1.46
N ALA A 205 -14.47 8.27 1.58
CA ALA A 205 -14.87 9.13 0.48
C ALA A 205 -13.70 9.99 -0.04
N GLU A 206 -12.84 10.49 0.86
CA GLU A 206 -11.66 11.26 0.48
C GLU A 206 -10.59 10.41 -0.19
N LEU A 207 -10.38 9.17 0.29
CA LEU A 207 -9.52 8.20 -0.39
C LEU A 207 -9.99 7.96 -1.81
N GLU A 208 -11.27 7.62 -1.98
CA GLU A 208 -11.84 7.37 -3.31
C GLU A 208 -11.76 8.62 -4.20
N LYS A 209 -11.92 9.83 -3.64
CA LYS A 209 -11.75 11.09 -4.38
C LYS A 209 -10.33 11.23 -4.92
N ILE A 210 -9.29 11.03 -4.10
CA ILE A 210 -7.88 11.09 -4.55
C ILE A 210 -7.59 10.03 -5.61
N LEU A 211 -8.08 8.81 -5.41
CA LEU A 211 -7.89 7.72 -6.36
C LEU A 211 -8.63 7.98 -7.68
N SER A 212 -9.80 8.62 -7.64
CA SER A 212 -10.60 8.96 -8.83
C SER A 212 -9.99 10.06 -9.69
N ASN A 213 -9.18 10.93 -9.09
CA ASN A 213 -8.45 11.98 -9.79
C ASN A 213 -7.23 11.46 -10.56
N GLN A 214 -6.82 10.21 -10.31
CA GLN A 214 -5.70 9.57 -10.99
C GLN A 214 -6.21 8.54 -11.99
N LYS A 215 -5.77 8.64 -13.26
CA LYS A 215 -6.04 7.62 -14.26
C LYS A 215 -4.75 6.89 -14.60
N VAL A 216 -4.84 5.57 -14.68
CA VAL A 216 -3.75 4.76 -15.24
C VAL A 216 -3.61 5.14 -16.71
N GLY A 217 -2.41 5.53 -17.11
CA GLY A 217 -2.11 6.06 -18.43
C GLY A 217 -1.81 7.57 -18.45
N ASP A 218 -2.11 8.31 -17.38
CA ASP A 218 -1.78 9.75 -17.28
C ASP A 218 -0.27 9.95 -17.44
N VAL A 219 0.11 10.97 -18.23
CA VAL A 219 1.50 11.34 -18.47
C VAL A 219 1.84 12.59 -17.67
N GLU A 220 3.00 12.58 -17.03
CA GLU A 220 3.58 13.70 -16.29
C GLU A 220 4.93 14.04 -16.93
N GLU A 221 5.08 15.28 -17.38
CA GLU A 221 6.35 15.84 -17.80
C GLU A 221 7.17 16.26 -16.57
N ARG A 222 8.45 15.92 -16.57
CA ARG A 222 9.36 16.22 -15.46
C ARG A 222 10.65 16.81 -15.96
N ASN A 223 11.08 17.89 -15.31
CA ASN A 223 12.42 18.43 -15.48
C ASN A 223 13.44 17.46 -14.87
N LEU A 224 14.41 17.03 -15.66
CA LEU A 224 15.44 16.05 -15.33
C LEU A 224 16.80 16.69 -15.01
N GLY A 225 16.92 18.01 -15.16
CA GLY A 225 18.14 18.74 -14.89
C GLY A 225 18.23 20.03 -15.69
N TRP A 226 19.06 20.94 -15.17
CA TRP A 226 19.46 22.19 -15.81
C TRP A 226 20.92 22.08 -16.26
N PHE A 227 21.28 22.71 -17.36
CA PHE A 227 22.64 22.71 -17.90
C PHE A 227 22.97 24.01 -18.62
#